data_AF-A0A2T3N9D2-F1
#
_entry.id   AF-A0A2T3N9D2-F1
#
_cell.length_a   1.000
_cell.length_b   1.000
_cell.length_c   1.000
_cell.angle_alpha   90.00
_cell.angle_beta   90.00
_cell.angle_gamma   90.00
#
_symmetry.space_group_name_H-M   'P 1'
#
loop_
_entity.id
_entity.type
_entity.pdbx_description
1 polymer ?
#
loop_
_entity_poly.entity_id
_entity_poly.type
_entity_poly.pdbx_seq_one_letter_code
_entity_poly.pdbx_strand_id
1 'polypeptide(L)'
;MKQNTESVSTSTRPIPQEAFDWYDEYAHGLIDRREFLSRLSGLAVLGFTMTTLTSALIPNYALAEQVSFNDPSIKATYEKFPSPKGHGEGQGYLVVPRELKGTAPVVLVVHENRGLNPYIKDVARRLAAAGYIAFAPDALFSLGGYPGNDDEGREMQKSLSRELIEEDFIAAANFVKSHEKSNGKLGAVGFCFGGYIVNMLAAVIPDQLDAGVPFYGTPAAQDLRKNVKGPLLIHFAGIDKRVNATWPEYEKELKEIGAEYTAHIYEGVNHGFHNDSTGRYAEKEAELAWSRTLEFFSKQLA
;
A
#
# COMPACT_ATOMS: atom_id res chain seq x y z
N MET A 1 -37.56 42.03 -2.25
CA MET A 1 -36.17 42.07 -1.75
C MET A 1 -35.60 40.66 -1.86
N LYS A 2 -34.74 40.40 -2.85
CA LYS A 2 -34.00 39.15 -2.96
C LYS A 2 -32.70 39.33 -2.17
N GLN A 3 -32.52 38.57 -1.09
CA GLN A 3 -31.25 38.49 -0.39
C GLN A 3 -30.31 37.58 -1.20
N ASN A 4 -29.26 38.17 -1.76
CA ASN A 4 -28.08 37.44 -2.20
C ASN A 4 -27.35 36.93 -0.95
N THR A 5 -27.36 35.64 -0.72
CA THR A 5 -26.36 34.98 0.14
C THR A 5 -25.18 34.62 -0.75
N GLU A 6 -24.16 35.48 -0.74
CA GLU A 6 -22.84 35.14 -1.24
C GLU A 6 -22.29 33.98 -0.40
N SER A 7 -22.05 32.84 -1.04
CA SER A 7 -21.30 31.75 -0.45
C SER A 7 -19.85 32.22 -0.29
N VAL A 8 -19.42 32.43 0.95
CA VAL A 8 -18.01 32.64 1.27
C VAL A 8 -17.26 31.35 0.94
N SER A 9 -16.68 31.30 -0.25
CA SER A 9 -15.66 30.32 -0.62
C SER A 9 -14.47 30.56 0.30
N THR A 10 -14.32 29.75 1.35
CA THR A 10 -13.06 29.64 2.08
C THR A 10 -12.03 29.03 1.15
N SER A 11 -11.31 29.85 0.38
CA SER A 11 -10.18 29.38 -0.42
C SER A 11 -9.06 28.98 0.55
N THR A 12 -9.06 27.74 0.99
CA THR A 12 -7.88 27.15 1.62
C THR A 12 -6.77 27.16 0.58
N ARG A 13 -5.76 27.99 0.81
CA ARG A 13 -4.60 28.10 -0.07
C ARG A 13 -4.01 26.70 -0.26
N PRO A 14 -3.75 26.24 -1.51
CA PRO A 14 -3.23 24.90 -1.74
C PRO A 14 -1.86 24.76 -1.08
N ILE A 15 -1.62 23.61 -0.44
CA ILE A 15 -0.34 23.29 0.19
C ILE A 15 0.74 23.25 -0.90
N PRO A 16 1.91 23.91 -0.71
CA PRO A 16 2.97 23.91 -1.73
C PRO A 16 3.49 22.51 -2.02
N GLN A 17 3.79 22.20 -3.28
CA GLN A 17 4.32 20.89 -3.69
C GLN A 17 5.61 20.52 -2.94
N GLU A 18 6.48 21.50 -2.68
CA GLU A 18 7.72 21.31 -1.90
C GLU A 18 7.46 20.71 -0.51
N ALA A 19 6.32 21.00 0.11
CA ALA A 19 5.94 20.44 1.41
C ALA A 19 5.68 18.92 1.31
N PHE A 20 5.08 18.47 0.22
CA PHE A 20 4.87 17.05 -0.06
C PHE A 20 6.18 16.36 -0.43
N ASP A 21 7.04 17.02 -1.20
CA ASP A 21 8.37 16.52 -1.54
C ASP A 21 9.21 16.28 -0.27
N TRP A 22 9.25 17.25 0.65
CA TRP A 22 9.97 17.06 1.93
C TRP A 22 9.34 16.02 2.83
N TYR A 23 8.01 15.89 2.82
CA TYR A 23 7.36 14.81 3.56
C TYR A 23 7.71 13.43 2.97
N ASP A 24 7.81 13.29 1.65
CA ASP A 24 8.26 12.04 1.01
C ASP A 24 9.70 11.71 1.41
N GLU A 25 10.60 12.70 1.36
CA GLU A 25 11.98 12.56 1.85
C GLU A 25 12.03 12.11 3.32
N TYR A 26 11.23 12.73 4.17
CA TYR A 26 11.14 12.39 5.60
C TYR A 26 10.57 10.99 5.82
N ALA A 27 9.45 10.67 5.18
CA ALA A 27 8.77 9.38 5.29
C ALA A 27 9.63 8.21 4.76
N HIS A 28 10.60 8.50 3.91
CA HIS A 28 11.57 7.53 3.40
C HIS A 28 12.97 7.62 4.04
N GLY A 29 13.12 8.44 5.09
CA GLY A 29 14.34 8.52 5.89
C GLY A 29 15.52 9.21 5.21
N LEU A 30 15.29 9.97 4.14
CA LEU A 30 16.30 10.79 3.45
C LEU A 30 16.66 12.05 4.26
N ILE A 31 15.70 12.58 5.01
CA ILE A 31 15.90 13.67 5.97
C ILE A 31 15.33 13.28 7.33
N ASP A 32 15.89 13.83 8.41
CA ASP A 32 15.36 13.60 9.76
C ASP A 32 14.16 14.51 10.08
N ARG A 33 13.48 14.23 11.20
CA ARG A 33 12.31 15.00 11.64
C ARG A 33 12.64 16.47 11.90
N ARG A 34 13.84 16.78 12.37
CA ARG A 34 14.25 18.16 12.68
C ARG A 34 14.41 18.95 11.39
N GLU A 35 15.09 18.38 10.41
CA GLU A 35 15.26 18.96 9.08
C GLU A 35 13.92 19.15 8.38
N PHE A 36 13.04 18.15 8.41
CA PHE A 36 11.69 18.24 7.86
C PHE A 36 10.89 19.41 8.46
N LEU A 37 10.83 19.50 9.80
CA LEU A 37 10.11 20.58 10.48
C LEU A 37 10.76 21.95 10.24
N SER A 38 12.10 22.00 10.14
CA SER A 38 12.85 23.21 9.79
C SER A 38 12.45 23.73 8.40
N ARG A 39 12.43 22.86 7.39
CA ARG A 39 12.00 23.23 6.02
C ARG A 39 10.54 23.68 5.98
N LEU A 40 9.63 22.94 6.63
CA LEU A 40 8.24 23.35 6.75
C LEU A 40 8.06 24.72 7.42
N SER A 41 8.89 25.05 8.42
CA SER A 41 8.83 26.36 9.08
C SER A 41 9.15 27.52 8.11
N GLY A 42 9.95 27.26 7.08
CA GLY A 42 10.20 28.22 6.00
C GLY A 42 8.93 28.62 5.24
N LEU A 43 7.93 27.74 5.17
CA LEU A 43 6.64 28.03 4.53
C LEU A 43 5.73 28.93 5.39
N ALA A 44 6.06 29.16 6.67
CA ALA A 44 5.35 30.13 7.50
C ALA A 44 5.50 31.56 6.96
N VAL A 45 6.64 31.86 6.33
CA VAL A 45 6.88 33.14 5.63
C VAL A 45 5.90 33.35 4.47
N LEU A 46 5.37 32.25 3.90
CA LEU A 46 4.35 32.26 2.85
C LEU A 46 2.92 32.28 3.41
N GLY A 47 2.73 32.46 4.72
CA GLY A 47 1.43 32.59 5.36
C GLY A 47 0.73 31.26 5.70
N PHE A 48 1.44 30.14 5.64
CA PHE A 48 0.93 28.85 6.12
C PHE A 48 1.16 28.68 7.62
N THR A 49 0.20 28.06 8.32
CA THR A 49 0.41 27.67 9.72
C THR A 49 0.99 26.26 9.80
N MET A 50 1.78 25.99 10.84
CA MET A 50 2.31 24.64 11.05
C MET A 50 1.19 23.60 11.18
N THR A 51 0.08 23.94 11.85
CA THR A 51 -1.09 23.07 11.98
C THR A 51 -1.70 22.74 10.62
N THR A 52 -1.90 23.73 9.74
CA THR A 52 -2.43 23.46 8.39
C THR A 52 -1.51 22.58 7.55
N LEU A 53 -0.19 22.76 7.67
CA LEU A 53 0.79 21.94 6.96
C LEU A 53 0.82 20.51 7.50
N THR A 54 0.91 20.34 8.82
CA THR A 54 0.98 19.01 9.44
C THR A 54 -0.32 18.25 9.30
N SER A 55 -1.49 18.90 9.42
CA SER A 55 -2.79 18.25 9.18
C SER A 55 -2.97 17.80 7.74
N ALA A 56 -2.31 18.44 6.77
CA ALA A 56 -2.32 17.99 5.38
C ALA A 56 -1.32 16.86 5.12
N LEU A 57 -0.16 16.85 5.79
CA LEU A 57 0.92 15.91 5.48
C LEU A 57 0.87 14.63 6.32
N ILE A 58 0.37 14.70 7.56
CA ILE A 58 0.35 13.59 8.51
C ILE A 58 -0.98 12.81 8.40
N PRO A 59 -0.96 11.47 8.45
CA PRO A 59 -2.15 10.63 8.41
C PRO A 59 -3.24 11.01 9.42
N ASN A 60 -4.48 11.06 8.97
CA ASN A 60 -5.69 11.12 9.78
C ASN A 60 -6.58 9.91 9.52
N TYR A 61 -6.39 8.86 10.32
CA TYR A 61 -7.12 7.60 10.16
C TYR A 61 -8.62 7.69 10.44
N ALA A 62 -9.06 8.70 11.20
CA ALA A 62 -10.49 8.87 11.50
C ALA A 62 -11.31 9.26 10.26
N LEU A 63 -10.66 9.76 9.21
CA LEU A 63 -11.29 10.13 7.94
C LEU A 63 -11.09 9.07 6.84
N ALA A 64 -10.36 7.99 7.16
CA ALA A 64 -9.82 7.01 6.22
C ALA A 64 -10.39 5.60 6.47
N GLU A 65 -11.72 5.49 6.33
CA GLU A 65 -12.44 4.22 6.42
C GLU A 65 -13.51 4.18 5.31
N GLN A 66 -13.25 3.44 4.22
CA GLN A 66 -14.22 3.26 3.15
C GLN A 66 -15.18 2.10 3.43
N VAL A 67 -14.70 1.03 4.09
CA VAL A 67 -15.53 -0.09 4.52
C VAL A 67 -15.44 -0.19 6.03
N SER A 68 -16.58 -0.10 6.73
CA SER A 68 -16.58 -0.19 8.19
C SER A 68 -16.08 -1.55 8.67
N PHE A 69 -15.32 -1.57 9.77
CA PHE A 69 -15.00 -2.83 10.44
C PHE A 69 -16.24 -3.62 10.93
N ASN A 70 -17.38 -2.96 11.05
CA ASN A 70 -18.68 -3.55 11.39
C ASN A 70 -19.55 -3.87 10.17
N ASP A 71 -19.03 -3.76 8.94
CA ASP A 71 -19.81 -4.04 7.74
C ASP A 71 -20.36 -5.49 7.80
N PRO A 72 -21.69 -5.66 7.69
CA PRO A 72 -22.33 -6.96 7.90
C PRO A 72 -22.01 -7.96 6.78
N SER A 73 -21.44 -7.53 5.65
CA SER A 73 -21.04 -8.40 4.53
C SER A 73 -19.71 -9.11 4.74
N ILE A 74 -18.91 -8.69 5.74
CA ILE A 74 -17.56 -9.23 5.99
C ILE A 74 -17.40 -9.78 7.41
N LYS A 75 -16.37 -10.61 7.59
CA LYS A 75 -15.88 -11.06 8.88
C LYS A 75 -14.38 -10.86 8.92
N ALA A 76 -13.93 -10.02 9.86
CA ALA A 76 -12.52 -9.78 10.11
C ALA A 76 -12.03 -10.51 11.36
N THR A 77 -10.88 -11.16 11.28
CA THR A 77 -10.18 -11.81 12.39
C THR A 77 -8.68 -11.53 12.32
N TYR A 78 -7.98 -11.84 13.41
CA TYR A 78 -6.51 -11.90 13.39
C TYR A 78 -6.09 -13.36 13.39
N GLU A 79 -5.29 -13.75 12.40
CA GLU A 79 -4.80 -15.11 12.25
C GLU A 79 -3.28 -15.14 12.37
N LYS A 80 -2.78 -16.15 13.08
CA LYS A 80 -1.35 -16.43 13.20
C LYS A 80 -0.90 -17.41 12.13
N PHE A 81 0.34 -17.29 11.70
CA PHE A 81 0.95 -18.19 10.72
C PHE A 81 2.42 -18.48 11.06
N PRO A 82 2.92 -19.69 10.77
CA PRO A 82 4.32 -20.02 10.99
C PRO A 82 5.22 -19.31 9.95
N SER A 83 6.32 -18.71 10.41
CA SER A 83 7.34 -18.09 9.56
C SER A 83 8.75 -18.51 10.02
N PRO A 84 9.13 -19.79 9.87
CA PRO A 84 10.36 -20.33 10.45
C PRO A 84 11.65 -19.73 9.86
N LYS A 85 11.57 -19.13 8.67
CA LYS A 85 12.70 -18.43 8.01
C LYS A 85 12.70 -16.93 8.24
N GLY A 86 11.57 -16.36 8.65
CA GLY A 86 11.45 -14.97 9.07
C GLY A 86 11.51 -14.87 10.59
N HIS A 87 10.53 -14.23 11.21
CA HIS A 87 10.52 -13.98 12.66
C HIS A 87 9.91 -15.11 13.50
N GLY A 88 9.82 -16.33 12.98
CA GLY A 88 9.33 -17.54 13.66
C GLY A 88 7.81 -17.72 13.58
N GLU A 89 7.04 -16.73 14.05
CA GLU A 89 5.58 -16.68 13.96
C GLU A 89 5.16 -15.27 13.54
N GLY A 90 4.24 -15.18 12.59
CA GLY A 90 3.60 -13.93 12.19
C GLY A 90 2.13 -13.89 12.59
N GLN A 91 1.55 -12.69 12.53
CA GLN A 91 0.11 -12.49 12.61
C GLN A 91 -0.32 -11.54 11.50
N GLY A 92 -1.54 -11.71 11.01
CA GLY A 92 -2.15 -10.78 10.07
C GLY A 92 -3.63 -10.61 10.30
N TYR A 93 -4.17 -9.56 9.68
CA TYR A 93 -5.60 -9.27 9.65
C TYR A 93 -6.23 -9.99 8.45
N LEU A 94 -7.01 -11.03 8.74
CA LEU A 94 -7.75 -11.81 7.75
C LEU A 94 -9.17 -11.26 7.65
N VAL A 95 -9.62 -10.96 6.44
CA VAL A 95 -10.99 -10.53 6.17
C VAL A 95 -11.60 -11.43 5.11
N VAL A 96 -12.75 -12.03 5.43
CA VAL A 96 -13.48 -12.92 4.54
C VAL A 96 -14.89 -12.38 4.26
N PRO A 97 -15.44 -12.58 3.05
CA PRO A 97 -16.86 -12.33 2.80
C PRO A 97 -17.72 -13.29 3.64
N ARG A 98 -18.76 -12.79 4.32
CA ARG A 98 -19.67 -13.64 5.12
C ARG A 98 -20.48 -14.60 4.27
N GLU A 99 -21.00 -14.09 3.15
CA GLU A 99 -21.91 -14.83 2.26
C GLU A 99 -21.17 -15.61 1.17
N LEU A 100 -19.92 -16.04 1.44
CA LEU A 100 -19.13 -16.78 0.46
C LEU A 100 -19.71 -18.19 0.24
N LYS A 101 -20.33 -18.39 -0.93
CA LYS A 101 -20.83 -19.70 -1.40
C LYS A 101 -19.72 -20.45 -2.14
N GLY A 102 -18.99 -21.30 -1.41
CA GLY A 102 -17.90 -22.10 -1.97
C GLY A 102 -16.52 -21.51 -1.70
N THR A 103 -15.64 -21.59 -2.70
CA THR A 103 -14.27 -21.07 -2.64
C THR A 103 -14.15 -19.68 -3.28
N ALA A 104 -13.13 -18.92 -2.89
CA ALA A 104 -12.77 -17.63 -3.47
C ALA A 104 -11.26 -17.52 -3.68
N PRO A 105 -10.82 -16.66 -4.61
CA PRO A 105 -9.42 -16.26 -4.66
C PRO A 105 -8.99 -15.54 -3.39
N VAL A 106 -7.73 -15.71 -3.04
CA VAL A 106 -7.11 -15.04 -1.90
C VAL A 106 -6.22 -13.89 -2.39
N VAL A 107 -6.16 -12.82 -1.61
CA VAL A 107 -5.32 -11.65 -1.91
C VAL A 107 -4.50 -11.28 -0.69
N LEU A 108 -3.17 -11.32 -0.83
CA LEU A 108 -2.25 -10.77 0.14
C LEU A 108 -2.22 -9.23 0.02
N VAL A 109 -2.42 -8.52 1.13
CA VAL A 109 -2.40 -7.05 1.20
C VAL A 109 -1.17 -6.62 1.97
N VAL A 110 -0.21 -6.01 1.28
CA VAL A 110 1.07 -5.64 1.88
C VAL A 110 1.08 -4.16 2.25
N HIS A 111 1.36 -3.89 3.52
CA HIS A 111 1.39 -2.54 4.07
C HIS A 111 2.54 -1.69 3.55
N GLU A 112 2.49 -0.39 3.88
CA GLU A 112 3.57 0.55 3.60
C GLU A 112 4.74 0.38 4.61
N ASN A 113 5.66 1.33 4.70
CA ASN A 113 6.87 1.20 5.54
C ASN A 113 6.66 1.44 7.05
N ARG A 114 5.45 1.20 7.57
CA ARG A 114 5.07 1.51 8.96
C ARG A 114 4.08 0.53 9.56
N GLY A 115 4.13 -0.73 9.13
CA GLY A 115 3.31 -1.81 9.69
C GLY A 115 1.81 -1.76 9.32
N LEU A 116 1.05 -2.63 9.97
CA LEU A 116 -0.38 -2.85 9.72
C LEU A 116 -1.28 -1.77 10.37
N ASN A 117 -1.27 -0.58 9.78
CA ASN A 117 -2.08 0.56 10.20
C ASN A 117 -3.57 0.44 9.78
N PRO A 118 -4.47 1.35 10.23
CA PRO A 118 -5.89 1.31 9.88
C PRO A 118 -6.19 1.38 8.38
N TYR A 119 -5.43 2.15 7.61
CA TYR A 119 -5.60 2.26 6.15
C TYR A 119 -5.45 0.89 5.46
N ILE A 120 -4.41 0.13 5.80
CA ILE A 120 -4.20 -1.19 5.17
C ILE A 120 -5.26 -2.20 5.60
N LYS A 121 -5.71 -2.13 6.86
CA LYS A 121 -6.87 -2.92 7.31
C LYS A 121 -8.12 -2.59 6.52
N ASP A 122 -8.34 -1.31 6.20
CA ASP A 122 -9.46 -0.89 5.35
C ASP A 122 -9.36 -1.45 3.94
N VAL A 123 -8.18 -1.41 3.31
CA VAL A 123 -7.96 -2.04 2.00
C VAL A 123 -8.28 -3.54 2.01
N ALA A 124 -7.90 -4.27 3.07
CA ALA A 124 -8.29 -5.67 3.22
C ALA A 124 -9.82 -5.85 3.30
N ARG A 125 -10.52 -4.93 3.97
CA ARG A 125 -11.99 -4.93 4.00
C ARG A 125 -12.61 -4.59 2.64
N ARG A 126 -12.04 -3.65 1.88
CA ARG A 126 -12.46 -3.34 0.50
C ARG A 126 -12.40 -4.57 -0.40
N LEU A 127 -11.32 -5.35 -0.32
CA LEU A 127 -11.17 -6.61 -1.06
C LEU A 127 -12.20 -7.66 -0.61
N ALA A 128 -12.44 -7.81 0.69
CA ALA A 128 -13.46 -8.73 1.17
C ALA A 128 -14.88 -8.33 0.76
N ALA A 129 -15.19 -7.04 0.76
CA ALA A 129 -16.45 -6.52 0.21
C ALA A 129 -16.58 -6.78 -1.30
N ALA A 130 -15.46 -6.83 -2.02
CA ALA A 130 -15.40 -7.20 -3.44
C ALA A 130 -15.37 -8.72 -3.71
N GLY A 131 -15.46 -9.56 -2.67
CA GLY A 131 -15.58 -11.02 -2.79
C GLY A 131 -14.28 -11.83 -2.67
N TYR A 132 -13.17 -11.19 -2.32
CA TYR A 132 -11.87 -11.86 -2.12
C TYR A 132 -11.66 -12.26 -0.66
N ILE A 133 -10.89 -13.31 -0.41
CA ILE A 133 -10.35 -13.57 0.94
C ILE A 133 -9.07 -12.74 1.08
N ALA A 134 -9.10 -11.67 1.87
CA ALA A 134 -7.99 -10.74 2.00
C ALA A 134 -7.18 -11.01 3.27
N PHE A 135 -5.86 -11.08 3.17
CA PHE A 135 -4.98 -11.23 4.32
C PHE A 135 -3.91 -10.15 4.33
N ALA A 136 -3.84 -9.37 5.40
CA ALA A 136 -2.86 -8.31 5.59
C ALA A 136 -1.91 -8.66 6.75
N PRO A 137 -0.72 -9.22 6.49
CA PRO A 137 0.26 -9.55 7.53
C PRO A 137 0.80 -8.30 8.21
N ASP A 138 1.15 -8.39 9.49
CA ASP A 138 1.81 -7.32 10.24
C ASP A 138 3.31 -7.60 10.38
N ALA A 139 4.15 -6.91 9.61
CA ALA A 139 5.61 -7.04 9.71
C ALA A 139 6.14 -6.59 11.08
N LEU A 140 5.35 -5.83 11.86
CA LEU A 140 5.74 -5.36 13.20
C LEU A 140 5.31 -6.32 14.32
N PHE A 141 4.66 -7.44 13.99
CA PHE A 141 4.13 -8.37 15.00
C PHE A 141 5.19 -8.84 16.01
N SER A 142 6.40 -9.13 15.55
CA SER A 142 7.54 -9.55 16.41
C SER A 142 7.98 -8.48 17.41
N LEU A 143 7.59 -7.22 17.18
CA LEU A 143 7.86 -6.07 18.05
C LEU A 143 6.60 -5.59 18.81
N GLY A 144 5.50 -6.34 18.76
CA GLY A 144 4.23 -5.98 19.42
C GLY A 144 3.15 -5.39 18.51
N GLY A 145 3.41 -5.30 17.21
CA GLY A 145 2.48 -4.79 16.19
C GLY A 145 2.54 -3.27 16.01
N TYR A 146 1.65 -2.74 15.16
CA TYR A 146 1.58 -1.30 14.88
C TYR A 146 1.38 -0.47 16.17
N PRO A 147 2.25 0.52 16.48
CA PRO A 147 2.28 1.22 17.77
C PRO A 147 1.23 2.34 17.91
N GLY A 148 0.34 2.49 16.92
CA GLY A 148 -0.71 3.53 16.91
C GLY A 148 -0.27 4.86 16.29
N ASN A 149 1.00 5.00 15.89
CA ASN A 149 1.49 6.16 15.15
C ASN A 149 2.52 5.77 14.08
N ASP A 150 2.53 6.51 12.98
CA ASP A 150 3.33 6.17 11.81
C ASP A 150 4.82 6.44 11.96
N ASP A 151 5.20 7.42 12.79
CA ASP A 151 6.61 7.78 13.01
C ASP A 151 7.33 6.62 13.72
N GLU A 152 6.76 6.13 14.83
CA GLU A 152 7.29 4.98 15.56
C GLU A 152 7.19 3.69 14.74
N GLY A 153 6.10 3.50 13.99
CA GLY A 153 5.96 2.37 13.07
C GLY A 153 7.07 2.31 12.02
N ARG A 154 7.49 3.47 11.48
CA ARG A 154 8.63 3.55 10.55
C ARG A 154 9.95 3.18 11.21
N GLU A 155 10.22 3.70 12.41
CA GLU A 155 11.44 3.38 13.15
C GLU A 155 11.50 1.90 13.55
N MET A 156 10.38 1.34 14.01
CA MET A 156 10.26 -0.09 14.30
C MET A 156 10.53 -0.93 13.05
N GLN A 157 9.90 -0.64 11.92
CA GLN A 157 10.09 -1.42 10.70
C GLN A 157 11.54 -1.32 10.18
N LYS A 158 12.15 -0.13 10.28
CA LYS A 158 13.55 0.10 9.90
C LYS A 158 14.54 -0.68 10.78
N SER A 159 14.18 -0.99 12.02
CA SER A 159 15.01 -1.76 12.95
C SER A 159 15.06 -3.27 12.63
N LEU A 160 14.12 -3.77 11.82
CA LEU A 160 14.02 -5.18 11.45
C LEU A 160 14.90 -5.51 10.24
N SER A 161 15.36 -6.76 10.15
CA SER A 161 16.01 -7.27 8.94
C SER A 161 15.00 -7.34 7.81
N ARG A 162 15.37 -6.75 6.67
CA ARG A 162 14.56 -6.78 5.45
C ARG A 162 14.34 -8.21 4.96
N GLU A 163 15.38 -9.04 5.02
CA GLU A 163 15.37 -10.44 4.59
C GLU A 163 14.39 -11.26 5.43
N LEU A 164 14.34 -11.04 6.76
CA LEU A 164 13.36 -11.71 7.62
C LEU A 164 11.92 -11.26 7.34
N ILE A 165 11.72 -9.97 7.05
CA ILE A 165 10.40 -9.46 6.63
C ILE A 165 9.98 -10.08 5.28
N GLU A 166 10.89 -10.20 4.32
CA GLU A 166 10.61 -10.84 3.03
C GLU A 166 10.17 -12.29 3.21
N GLU A 167 10.85 -13.06 4.07
CA GLU A 167 10.47 -14.43 4.44
C GLU A 167 9.11 -14.49 5.16
N ASP A 168 8.77 -13.51 6.01
CA ASP A 168 7.43 -13.42 6.61
C ASP A 168 6.33 -13.23 5.57
N PHE A 169 6.55 -12.38 4.55
CA PHE A 169 5.56 -12.19 3.49
C PHE A 169 5.46 -13.40 2.56
N ILE A 170 6.56 -14.13 2.32
CA ILE A 170 6.52 -15.42 1.61
C ILE A 170 5.70 -16.44 2.41
N ALA A 171 5.95 -16.55 3.71
CA ALA A 171 5.20 -17.44 4.59
C ALA A 171 3.71 -17.08 4.65
N ALA A 172 3.40 -15.79 4.75
CA ALA A 172 2.02 -15.28 4.75
C ALA A 172 1.29 -15.57 3.42
N ALA A 173 1.97 -15.41 2.28
CA ALA A 173 1.43 -15.72 0.96
C ALA A 173 1.03 -17.20 0.86
N ASN A 174 1.92 -18.09 1.31
CA ASN A 174 1.65 -19.53 1.34
C ASN A 174 0.52 -19.87 2.33
N PHE A 175 0.51 -19.25 3.51
CA PHE A 175 -0.52 -19.41 4.51
C PHE A 175 -1.91 -19.07 3.95
N VAL A 176 -2.10 -17.85 3.42
CA VAL A 176 -3.41 -17.44 2.91
C VAL A 176 -3.80 -18.27 1.67
N LYS A 177 -2.87 -18.65 0.80
CA LYS A 177 -3.15 -19.52 -0.36
C LYS A 177 -3.73 -20.87 0.06
N SER A 178 -3.33 -21.39 1.21
CA SER A 178 -3.81 -22.65 1.80
C SER A 178 -5.08 -22.53 2.66
N HIS A 179 -5.70 -21.35 2.73
CA HIS A 179 -6.97 -21.16 3.44
C HIS A 179 -8.04 -22.16 2.92
N GLU A 180 -8.85 -22.74 3.80
CA GLU A 180 -9.80 -23.82 3.46
C GLU A 180 -10.83 -23.44 2.38
N LYS A 181 -11.14 -22.13 2.29
CA LYS A 181 -12.03 -21.56 1.26
C LYS A 181 -11.29 -20.93 0.08
N SER A 182 -9.99 -21.14 -0.06
CA SER A 182 -9.22 -20.70 -1.22
C SER A 182 -9.62 -21.51 -2.45
N ASN A 183 -9.78 -20.87 -3.61
CA ASN A 183 -9.91 -21.57 -4.90
C ASN A 183 -8.53 -22.00 -5.47
N GLY A 184 -7.45 -21.78 -4.72
CA GLY A 184 -6.08 -22.07 -5.12
C GLY A 184 -5.39 -20.92 -5.87
N LYS A 185 -6.07 -19.79 -6.12
CA LYS A 185 -5.50 -18.60 -6.76
C LYS A 185 -5.04 -17.57 -5.73
N LEU A 186 -3.82 -17.08 -5.91
CA LEU A 186 -3.20 -16.07 -5.04
C LEU A 186 -2.90 -14.78 -5.81
N GLY A 187 -3.59 -13.71 -5.44
CA GLY A 187 -3.21 -12.35 -5.78
C GLY A 187 -2.37 -11.70 -4.68
N ALA A 188 -1.64 -10.65 -5.03
CA ALA A 188 -1.02 -9.76 -4.06
C ALA A 188 -1.15 -8.29 -4.51
N VAL A 189 -1.51 -7.41 -3.59
CA VAL A 189 -1.49 -5.96 -3.76
C VAL A 189 -0.67 -5.34 -2.64
N GLY A 190 0.09 -4.29 -2.96
CA GLY A 190 0.93 -3.65 -1.96
C GLY A 190 1.28 -2.22 -2.31
N PHE A 191 1.48 -1.40 -1.29
CA PHE A 191 1.65 0.05 -1.43
C PHE A 191 3.01 0.48 -0.89
N CYS A 192 3.74 1.32 -1.63
CA CYS A 192 5.08 1.79 -1.24
C CYS A 192 6.04 0.60 -1.03
N PHE A 193 6.48 0.36 0.21
CA PHE A 193 7.19 -0.85 0.63
C PHE A 193 6.46 -2.12 0.21
N GLY A 194 5.13 -2.16 0.33
CA GLY A 194 4.34 -3.30 -0.12
C GLY A 194 4.38 -3.51 -1.63
N GLY A 195 4.51 -2.44 -2.42
CA GLY A 195 4.70 -2.58 -3.87
C GLY A 195 6.05 -3.24 -4.20
N TYR A 196 7.10 -2.93 -3.42
CA TYR A 196 8.35 -3.68 -3.47
C TYR A 196 8.16 -5.17 -3.15
N ILE A 197 7.46 -5.48 -2.06
CA ILE A 197 7.21 -6.88 -1.66
C ILE A 197 6.42 -7.64 -2.73
N VAL A 198 5.43 -7.02 -3.38
CA VAL A 198 4.71 -7.67 -4.49
C VAL A 198 5.66 -8.02 -5.64
N ASN A 199 6.54 -7.10 -6.05
CA ASN A 199 7.55 -7.39 -7.08
C ASN A 199 8.53 -8.48 -6.62
N MET A 200 8.91 -8.50 -5.34
CA MET A 200 9.76 -9.55 -4.76
C MET A 200 9.05 -10.92 -4.80
N LEU A 201 7.78 -11.00 -4.38
CA LEU A 201 7.00 -12.24 -4.44
C LEU A 201 6.85 -12.75 -5.87
N ALA A 202 6.64 -11.85 -6.83
CA ALA A 202 6.59 -12.19 -8.25
C ALA A 202 7.89 -12.81 -8.78
N ALA A 203 9.03 -12.53 -8.13
CA ALA A 203 10.34 -13.08 -8.48
C ALA A 203 10.72 -14.33 -7.67
N VAL A 204 10.31 -14.42 -6.41
CA VAL A 204 10.75 -15.48 -5.47
C VAL A 204 9.78 -16.66 -5.44
N ILE A 205 8.48 -16.41 -5.60
CA ILE A 205 7.45 -17.45 -5.67
C ILE A 205 6.63 -17.35 -6.98
N PRO A 206 7.28 -17.28 -8.15
CA PRO A 206 6.63 -16.94 -9.43
C PRO A 206 5.57 -17.98 -9.87
N ASP A 207 5.67 -19.22 -9.39
CA ASP A 207 4.67 -20.28 -9.66
C ASP A 207 3.50 -20.28 -8.67
N GLN A 208 3.60 -19.49 -7.60
CA GLN A 208 2.55 -19.38 -6.59
C GLN A 208 1.77 -18.09 -6.70
N LEU A 209 2.35 -17.00 -7.21
CA LEU A 209 1.66 -15.72 -7.38
C LEU A 209 0.95 -15.68 -8.74
N ASP A 210 -0.38 -15.74 -8.73
CA ASP A 210 -1.21 -15.72 -9.93
C ASP A 210 -1.47 -14.29 -10.45
N ALA A 211 -1.36 -13.26 -9.60
CA ALA A 211 -1.53 -11.86 -10.01
C ALA A 211 -0.85 -10.88 -9.03
N GLY A 212 0.04 -10.00 -9.51
CA GLY A 212 0.71 -9.00 -8.67
C GLY A 212 0.31 -7.56 -9.00
N VAL A 213 0.01 -6.74 -7.99
CA VAL A 213 -0.39 -5.33 -8.15
C VAL A 213 0.45 -4.40 -7.26
N PRO A 214 1.66 -4.00 -7.70
CA PRO A 214 2.47 -3.03 -6.99
C PRO A 214 1.99 -1.59 -7.22
N PHE A 215 1.66 -0.89 -6.13
CA PHE A 215 1.41 0.56 -6.12
C PHE A 215 2.66 1.31 -5.67
N TYR A 216 3.18 2.17 -6.56
CA TYR A 216 4.32 3.06 -6.35
C TYR A 216 5.45 2.39 -5.55
N GLY A 217 5.77 1.15 -5.94
CA GLY A 217 6.80 0.33 -5.30
C GLY A 217 7.98 0.11 -6.24
N THR A 218 9.17 -0.05 -5.66
CA THR A 218 10.37 -0.35 -6.45
C THR A 218 10.38 -1.81 -6.95
N PRO A 219 11.15 -2.14 -7.98
CA PRO A 219 11.39 -3.52 -8.41
C PRO A 219 12.02 -4.38 -7.30
N ALA A 220 11.96 -5.70 -7.48
CA ALA A 220 12.74 -6.64 -6.66
C ALA A 220 14.26 -6.38 -6.77
N ALA A 221 15.05 -7.02 -5.90
CA ALA A 221 16.52 -7.02 -6.04
C ALA A 221 16.92 -7.53 -7.44
N GLN A 222 17.93 -6.89 -8.04
CA GLN A 222 18.24 -7.04 -9.46
C GLN A 222 18.51 -8.49 -9.89
N ASP A 223 19.18 -9.26 -9.04
CA ASP A 223 19.49 -10.67 -9.25
C ASP A 223 18.26 -11.60 -9.28
N LEU A 224 17.15 -11.16 -8.67
CA LEU A 224 15.89 -11.89 -8.64
C LEU A 224 14.99 -11.59 -9.85
N ARG A 225 15.12 -10.41 -10.47
CA ARG A 225 14.15 -9.90 -11.47
C ARG A 225 13.96 -10.84 -12.67
N LYS A 226 15.01 -11.57 -13.06
CA LYS A 226 14.96 -12.57 -14.14
C LYS A 226 13.99 -13.74 -13.90
N ASN A 227 13.55 -13.94 -12.66
CA ASN A 227 12.64 -15.01 -12.28
C ASN A 227 11.16 -14.59 -12.36
N VAL A 228 10.87 -13.31 -12.61
CA VAL A 228 9.50 -12.79 -12.64
C VAL A 228 8.72 -13.40 -13.81
N LYS A 229 7.51 -13.91 -13.54
CA LYS A 229 6.60 -14.47 -14.56
C LYS A 229 5.41 -13.55 -14.90
N GLY A 230 4.90 -12.79 -13.92
CA GLY A 230 3.64 -12.07 -14.06
C GLY A 230 2.42 -13.01 -14.02
N PRO A 231 1.21 -12.48 -14.25
CA PRO A 231 0.90 -11.13 -14.70
C PRO A 231 1.06 -10.05 -13.60
N LEU A 232 1.52 -8.85 -14.01
CA LEU A 232 1.64 -7.67 -13.13
C LEU A 232 0.77 -6.49 -13.60
N LEU A 233 0.09 -5.81 -12.67
CA LEU A 233 -0.53 -4.50 -12.89
C LEU A 233 0.16 -3.45 -12.02
N ILE A 234 0.96 -2.59 -12.65
CA ILE A 234 1.87 -1.66 -11.96
C ILE A 234 1.27 -0.25 -12.00
N HIS A 235 1.14 0.40 -10.84
CA HIS A 235 0.63 1.76 -10.72
C HIS A 235 1.72 2.71 -10.23
N PHE A 236 2.06 3.74 -11.01
CA PHE A 236 3.06 4.76 -10.67
C PHE A 236 2.43 6.11 -10.41
N ALA A 237 2.96 6.84 -9.42
CA ALA A 237 2.64 8.25 -9.23
C ALA A 237 3.51 9.10 -10.17
N GLY A 238 2.93 10.01 -10.95
CA GLY A 238 3.65 10.78 -11.98
C GLY A 238 4.76 11.68 -11.42
N ILE A 239 4.60 12.17 -10.18
CA ILE A 239 5.59 13.05 -9.53
C ILE A 239 6.67 12.26 -8.77
N ASP A 240 6.51 10.95 -8.56
CA ASP A 240 7.45 10.11 -7.80
C ASP A 240 8.73 9.80 -8.59
N LYS A 241 9.66 10.74 -8.58
CA LYS A 241 10.94 10.62 -9.28
C LYS A 241 11.77 9.43 -8.82
N ARG A 242 11.70 9.08 -7.53
CA ARG A 242 12.55 8.04 -6.93
C ARG A 242 12.16 6.65 -7.44
N VAL A 243 10.86 6.33 -7.42
CA VAL A 243 10.38 5.05 -7.95
C VAL A 243 10.43 5.06 -9.48
N ASN A 244 10.01 6.14 -10.14
CA ASN A 244 9.94 6.21 -11.60
C ASN A 244 11.34 6.09 -12.25
N ALA A 245 12.41 6.53 -11.58
CA ALA A 245 13.77 6.34 -12.07
C ALA A 245 14.18 4.87 -12.24
N THR A 246 13.54 3.94 -11.51
CA THR A 246 13.81 2.50 -11.61
C THR A 246 13.06 1.82 -12.75
N TRP A 247 12.03 2.47 -13.30
CA TRP A 247 11.12 1.86 -14.27
C TRP A 247 11.77 1.51 -15.61
N PRO A 248 12.59 2.36 -16.26
CA PRO A 248 13.14 2.04 -17.58
C PRO A 248 14.01 0.77 -17.61
N GLU A 249 14.80 0.54 -16.57
CA GLU A 249 15.60 -0.69 -16.44
C GLU A 249 14.68 -1.90 -16.19
N TYR A 250 13.73 -1.76 -15.27
CA TYR A 250 12.84 -2.86 -14.92
C TYR A 250 11.92 -3.28 -16.08
N GLU A 251 11.37 -2.32 -16.82
CA GLU A 251 10.54 -2.59 -18.01
C GLU A 251 11.33 -3.36 -19.07
N LYS A 252 12.60 -3.01 -19.27
CA LYS A 252 13.49 -3.72 -20.18
C LYS A 252 13.68 -5.17 -19.72
N GLU A 253 13.98 -5.40 -18.45
CA GLU A 253 14.17 -6.74 -17.89
C GLU A 253 12.89 -7.59 -18.00
N LEU A 254 11.71 -7.02 -17.71
CA LEU A 254 10.42 -7.71 -17.87
C LEU A 254 10.15 -8.10 -19.33
N LYS A 255 10.46 -7.22 -20.29
CA LYS A 255 10.35 -7.52 -21.72
C LYS A 255 11.31 -8.64 -22.15
N GLU A 256 12.56 -8.62 -21.67
CA GLU A 256 13.58 -9.62 -22.02
C GLU A 256 13.19 -11.04 -21.57
N ILE A 257 12.55 -11.18 -20.42
CA ILE A 257 12.09 -12.48 -19.90
C ILE A 257 10.66 -12.84 -20.35
N GLY A 258 9.99 -11.95 -21.10
CA GLY A 258 8.64 -12.18 -21.59
C GLY A 258 7.56 -12.20 -20.51
N ALA A 259 7.78 -11.50 -19.38
CA ALA A 259 6.78 -11.40 -18.31
C ALA A 259 5.58 -10.57 -18.77
N GLU A 260 4.36 -11.02 -18.44
CA GLU A 260 3.15 -10.24 -18.70
C GLU A 260 3.04 -9.09 -17.68
N TYR A 261 2.91 -7.85 -18.16
CA TYR A 261 2.61 -6.71 -17.31
C TYR A 261 1.82 -5.62 -18.03
N THR A 262 1.13 -4.81 -17.25
CA THR A 262 0.56 -3.52 -17.65
C THR A 262 1.00 -2.47 -16.65
N ALA A 263 1.46 -1.31 -17.11
CA ALA A 263 1.88 -0.20 -16.25
C ALA A 263 1.05 1.06 -16.54
N HIS A 264 0.66 1.76 -15.48
CA HIS A 264 -0.05 3.04 -15.55
C HIS A 264 0.69 4.10 -14.74
N ILE A 265 0.90 5.27 -15.34
CA ILE A 265 1.42 6.46 -14.67
C ILE A 265 0.25 7.44 -14.50
N TYR A 266 0.01 7.88 -13.27
CA TYR A 266 -1.04 8.84 -12.92
C TYR A 266 -0.41 10.23 -12.84
N GLU A 267 -0.71 11.09 -13.80
CA GLU A 267 -0.12 12.44 -13.90
C GLU A 267 -0.53 13.33 -12.72
N GLY A 268 0.41 14.14 -12.24
CA GLY A 268 0.13 15.17 -11.23
C GLY A 268 -0.11 14.68 -9.79
N VAL A 269 0.04 13.38 -9.52
CA VAL A 269 -0.13 12.84 -8.16
C VAL A 269 1.20 12.42 -7.53
N ASN A 270 1.26 12.49 -6.20
CA ASN A 270 2.41 12.14 -5.38
C ASN A 270 2.43 10.64 -5.03
N HIS A 271 3.59 10.17 -4.56
CA HIS A 271 3.70 8.87 -3.90
C HIS A 271 2.66 8.75 -2.77
N GLY A 272 1.99 7.60 -2.67
CA GLY A 272 0.94 7.40 -1.66
C GLY A 272 -0.44 7.93 -2.07
N PHE A 273 -0.69 8.24 -3.34
CA PHE A 273 -1.95 8.85 -3.80
C PHE A 273 -3.22 8.03 -3.50
N HIS A 274 -3.09 6.73 -3.27
CA HIS A 274 -4.22 5.87 -2.90
C HIS A 274 -4.56 5.94 -1.40
N ASN A 275 -3.64 6.43 -0.57
CA ASN A 275 -3.83 6.45 0.88
C ASN A 275 -4.67 7.66 1.32
N ASP A 276 -5.98 7.43 1.48
CA ASP A 276 -7.00 8.37 1.96
C ASP A 276 -6.81 8.89 3.39
N SER A 277 -5.86 8.35 4.15
CA SER A 277 -5.49 8.96 5.44
C SER A 277 -4.58 10.17 5.28
N THR A 278 -3.94 10.39 4.13
CA THR A 278 -2.95 11.47 3.96
C THR A 278 -3.44 12.54 3.00
N GLY A 279 -2.96 13.79 3.11
CA GLY A 279 -3.29 14.83 2.13
C GLY A 279 -2.63 14.67 0.76
N ARG A 280 -1.93 13.55 0.51
CA ARG A 280 -1.50 13.14 -0.83
C ARG A 280 -2.59 12.34 -1.55
N TYR A 281 -3.66 11.95 -0.85
CA TYR A 281 -4.78 11.25 -1.45
C TYR A 281 -5.33 12.01 -2.65
N ALA A 282 -5.36 11.34 -3.80
CA ALA A 282 -5.91 11.86 -5.02
C ALA A 282 -7.08 10.97 -5.42
N GLU A 283 -8.28 11.31 -4.92
CA GLU A 283 -9.48 10.47 -4.99
C GLU A 283 -9.75 9.90 -6.39
N LYS A 284 -9.71 10.74 -7.43
CA LYS A 284 -10.01 10.31 -8.81
C LYS A 284 -9.02 9.27 -9.31
N GLU A 285 -7.73 9.48 -9.08
CA GLU A 285 -6.66 8.59 -9.49
C GLU A 285 -6.62 7.33 -8.63
N ALA A 286 -6.90 7.45 -7.33
CA ALA A 286 -7.01 6.34 -6.40
C ALA A 286 -8.14 5.39 -6.80
N GLU A 287 -9.36 5.92 -7.03
CA GLU A 287 -10.52 5.12 -7.42
C GLU A 287 -10.32 4.49 -8.81
N LEU A 288 -9.68 5.19 -9.76
CA LEU A 288 -9.34 4.62 -11.07
C LEU A 288 -8.30 3.48 -10.96
N ALA A 289 -7.26 3.66 -10.14
CA ALA A 289 -6.25 2.64 -9.92
C ALA A 289 -6.84 1.41 -9.20
N TRP A 290 -7.75 1.65 -8.25
CA TRP A 290 -8.46 0.59 -7.54
C TRP A 290 -9.42 -0.17 -8.45
N SER A 291 -10.18 0.51 -9.31
CA SER A 291 -11.09 -0.15 -10.25
C SER A 291 -10.33 -1.04 -11.23
N ARG A 292 -9.18 -0.58 -11.74
CA ARG A 292 -8.28 -1.39 -12.60
C ARG A 292 -7.74 -2.60 -11.84
N THR A 293 -7.41 -2.44 -10.56
CA THR A 293 -6.96 -3.54 -9.69
C THR A 293 -8.02 -4.61 -9.54
N LEU A 294 -9.27 -4.24 -9.25
CA LEU A 294 -10.37 -5.19 -9.13
C LEU A 294 -10.68 -5.88 -10.47
N GLU A 295 -10.67 -5.13 -11.58
CA GLU A 295 -10.86 -5.71 -12.92
C GLU A 295 -9.75 -6.71 -13.26
N PHE A 296 -8.50 -6.37 -12.94
CA PHE A 296 -7.35 -7.25 -13.16
C PHE A 296 -7.44 -8.53 -12.32
N PHE A 297 -7.72 -8.42 -11.02
CA PHE A 297 -7.91 -9.59 -10.16
C PHE A 297 -9.10 -10.44 -10.61
N SER A 298 -10.21 -9.83 -11.03
CA SER A 298 -11.35 -10.56 -11.57
C SER A 298 -11.00 -11.37 -12.83
N LYS A 299 -10.04 -10.92 -13.64
CA LYS A 299 -9.60 -11.66 -14.83
C LYS A 299 -8.60 -12.76 -14.51
N GLN A 300 -7.65 -12.49 -13.61
CA GLN A 300 -6.51 -13.39 -13.37
C GLN A 300 -6.76 -14.44 -12.28
N LEU A 301 -7.71 -14.18 -11.36
CA LEU A 301 -7.94 -15.03 -10.19
C LEU A 301 -9.30 -15.77 -10.22
N ALA A 302 -10.05 -15.66 -11.32
CA ALA A 302 -11.32 -16.35 -11.53
C ALA A 302 -11.18 -17.88 -11.58
#